data_AF-A0A9Q0NE13-F1
#
_entry.id   AF-A0A9Q0NE13-F1
#
_cell.length_a   1.000
_cell.length_b   1.000
_cell.length_c   1.000
_cell.angle_alpha   90.00
_cell.angle_beta   90.00
_cell.angle_gamma   90.00
#
_symmetry.space_group_name_H-M   'P 1'
#
loop_
_entity.id
_entity.type
_entity.pdbx_description
1 polymer ?
#
loop_
_entity_poly.entity_id
_entity_poly.type
_entity_poly.pdbx_seq_one_letter_code
_entity_poly.pdbx_strand_id
1 'polypeptide(L)'
;MSKRSEIDMICGTLEYGVASIGGFCIGSTYIIDHQVLSGLGYCFSASAPPLLTQAAISALDRFEEQPVIFEELRCISKKLDAKMHQFSMFELAGDPLSPVKHLYLKEQFDRDTEMSLISQIVGACVENNLAVVNAEYLVDREFPKCPRSSIRITSNRLLTDDDIEFVFNTLESVSKKVLS
;
A
#
# COMPACT_ATOMS: atom_id res chain seq x y z
N MET A 1 -20.86 12.98 -18.04
CA MET A 1 -20.26 13.95 -17.11
C MET A 1 -19.06 13.30 -16.45
N SER A 2 -17.90 13.97 -16.43
CA SER A 2 -16.72 13.44 -15.74
C SER A 2 -16.98 13.48 -14.23
N LYS A 3 -16.89 12.34 -13.54
CA LYS A 3 -17.07 12.22 -12.08
C LYS A 3 -16.19 13.20 -11.25
N ARG A 4 -15.16 13.79 -11.87
CA ARG A 4 -14.29 14.79 -11.23
C ARG A 4 -15.04 16.04 -10.76
N SER A 5 -16.10 16.47 -11.45
CA SER A 5 -16.85 17.67 -11.05
C SER A 5 -17.76 17.45 -9.83
N GLU A 6 -17.89 16.22 -9.35
CA GLU A 6 -18.65 15.85 -8.16
C GLU A 6 -17.75 15.74 -6.90
N ILE A 7 -16.44 15.98 -7.06
CA ILE A 7 -15.46 15.88 -5.97
C ILE A 7 -15.10 17.29 -5.51
N ASP A 8 -15.51 17.65 -4.30
CA ASP A 8 -15.24 18.98 -3.72
C ASP A 8 -13.76 19.17 -3.32
N MET A 9 -13.11 18.08 -2.90
CA MET A 9 -11.73 18.10 -2.40
C MET A 9 -11.03 16.77 -2.68
N ILE A 10 -9.77 16.84 -3.12
CA ILE A 10 -8.86 15.71 -3.28
C ILE A 10 -7.66 15.93 -2.37
N CYS A 11 -7.43 15.00 -1.46
CA CYS A 11 -6.25 14.98 -0.60
C CYS A 11 -5.39 13.76 -0.93
N GLY A 12 -4.08 13.90 -0.77
CA GLY A 12 -3.14 12.81 -1.01
C GLY A 12 -1.82 13.00 -0.29
N THR A 13 -1.06 11.91 -0.19
CA THR A 13 0.32 11.89 0.32
C THR A 13 1.31 11.84 -0.83
N LEU A 14 2.48 12.46 -0.62
CA LEU A 14 3.63 12.41 -1.51
C LEU A 14 4.60 11.26 -1.16
N GLU A 15 4.30 10.47 -0.14
CA GLU A 15 5.23 9.49 0.45
C GLU A 15 5.36 8.19 -0.33
N TYR A 16 4.31 7.80 -1.05
CA TYR A 16 4.28 6.52 -1.76
C TYR A 16 4.76 6.68 -3.20
N GLY A 17 3.83 6.86 -4.15
CA GLY A 17 4.15 6.90 -5.57
C GLY A 17 5.14 8.00 -5.94
N VAL A 18 5.06 9.17 -5.28
CA VAL A 18 5.88 10.35 -5.56
C VAL A 18 7.28 10.26 -4.90
N ALA A 19 7.47 9.34 -3.94
CA ALA A 19 8.74 9.13 -3.24
C ALA A 19 9.36 10.41 -2.62
N SER A 20 8.53 11.29 -2.07
CA SER A 20 8.93 12.46 -1.28
C SER A 20 8.27 12.42 0.12
N ILE A 21 8.17 13.53 0.84
CA ILE A 21 7.48 13.60 2.14
C ILE A 21 6.51 14.77 2.12
N GLY A 22 5.33 14.57 2.72
CA GLY A 22 4.29 15.57 2.86
C GLY A 22 3.00 15.15 2.18
N GLY A 23 2.06 16.09 2.07
CA GLY A 23 0.77 15.85 1.45
C GLY A 23 0.26 17.09 0.73
N PHE A 24 -0.80 16.92 -0.03
CA PHE A 24 -1.44 17.98 -0.78
C PHE A 24 -2.96 17.92 -0.60
N CYS A 25 -3.59 19.06 -0.82
CA CYS A 25 -5.04 19.22 -0.88
C CYS A 25 -5.38 20.07 -2.11
N ILE A 26 -6.32 19.60 -2.92
CA ILE A 26 -6.81 20.26 -4.13
C ILE A 26 -8.32 20.44 -3.97
N GLY A 27 -8.82 21.62 -4.29
CA GLY A 27 -10.24 21.95 -4.21
C GLY A 27 -10.50 23.31 -4.84
N SER A 28 -11.70 23.85 -4.65
CA SER A 28 -11.99 25.23 -5.06
C SER A 28 -11.11 26.22 -4.29
N THR A 29 -10.86 27.40 -4.87
CA THR A 29 -10.09 28.47 -4.22
C THR A 29 -10.65 28.80 -2.82
N TYR A 30 -11.98 28.87 -2.69
CA TYR A 30 -12.64 29.10 -1.40
C TYR A 30 -12.27 28.05 -0.34
N ILE A 31 -12.25 26.78 -0.71
CA ILE A 31 -11.90 25.68 0.18
C ILE A 31 -10.42 25.75 0.57
N ILE A 32 -9.53 25.99 -0.40
CA ILE A 32 -8.08 26.04 -0.16
C ILE A 32 -7.71 27.26 0.69
N ASP A 33 -8.28 28.43 0.42
CA ASP A 33 -8.06 29.64 1.22
C ASP A 33 -8.45 29.40 2.68
N HIS A 34 -9.58 28.74 2.92
CA HIS A 34 -9.98 28.38 4.28
C HIS A 34 -8.97 27.42 4.94
N GLN A 35 -8.47 26.41 4.21
CA GLN A 35 -7.45 25.47 4.73
C GLN A 35 -6.12 26.18 5.05
N VAL A 36 -5.69 27.09 4.18
CA VAL A 36 -4.44 27.85 4.35
C VAL A 36 -4.53 28.85 5.49
N LEU A 37 -5.69 29.48 5.71
CA LEU A 37 -5.87 30.49 6.76
C LEU A 37 -6.23 29.89 8.12
N SER A 38 -6.96 28.76 8.13
CA SER A 38 -7.53 28.18 9.36
C SER A 38 -6.96 26.80 9.72
N GLY A 39 -6.18 26.17 8.83
CA GLY A 39 -5.58 24.87 9.07
C GLY A 39 -4.43 24.96 10.06
N LEU A 40 -4.65 24.56 11.31
CA LEU A 40 -3.64 24.63 12.37
C LEU A 40 -2.32 23.93 11.96
N GLY A 41 -2.41 22.76 11.32
CA GLY A 41 -1.24 22.03 10.84
C GLY A 41 -0.51 22.71 9.68
N TYR A 42 -1.18 23.58 8.91
CA TYR A 42 -0.56 24.37 7.85
C TYR A 42 0.09 25.63 8.42
N CYS A 43 -0.60 26.36 9.31
CA CYS A 43 -0.13 27.63 9.86
C CYS A 43 0.97 27.47 10.92
N PHE A 44 0.93 26.41 11.72
CA PHE A 44 1.81 26.22 12.89
C PHE A 44 2.81 25.07 12.71
N SER A 45 3.08 24.66 11.46
CA SER A 45 4.13 23.71 11.11
C SER A 45 5.17 24.35 10.20
N ALA A 46 6.38 23.81 10.22
CA ALA A 46 7.41 24.19 9.25
C ALA A 46 7.01 23.72 7.84
N SER A 47 7.37 24.51 6.83
CA SER A 47 7.22 24.12 5.42
C SER A 47 8.11 22.94 5.06
N ALA A 48 7.77 22.23 3.99
CA ALA A 48 8.63 21.19 3.45
C ALA A 48 10.02 21.74 3.07
N PRO A 49 11.12 21.03 3.39
CA PRO A 49 12.45 21.37 2.92
C PRO A 49 12.52 21.49 1.39
N PRO A 50 13.24 22.48 0.81
CA PRO A 50 13.29 22.71 -0.63
C PRO A 50 13.68 21.49 -1.46
N LEU A 51 14.57 20.63 -0.92
CA LEU A 51 15.01 19.40 -1.58
C LEU A 51 13.85 18.41 -1.78
N LEU A 52 12.97 18.26 -0.78
CA LEU A 52 11.82 17.35 -0.85
C LEU A 52 10.76 17.91 -1.80
N THR A 53 10.57 19.22 -1.81
CA THR A 53 9.70 19.90 -2.79
C THR A 53 10.20 19.67 -4.22
N GLN A 54 11.50 19.83 -4.48
CA GLN A 54 12.06 19.58 -5.80
C GLN A 54 11.94 18.11 -6.22
N ALA A 55 12.18 17.17 -5.30
CA ALA A 55 12.00 15.73 -5.57
C ALA A 55 10.54 15.42 -5.97
N ALA A 56 9.57 16.01 -5.28
CA ALA A 56 8.16 15.85 -5.60
C ALA A 56 7.82 16.43 -6.99
N ILE A 57 8.29 17.64 -7.31
CA ILE A 57 8.09 18.28 -8.62
C ILE A 57 8.67 17.38 -9.72
N SER A 58 9.91 16.93 -9.58
CA SER A 58 10.56 16.08 -10.58
C SER A 58 9.86 14.72 -10.77
N ALA A 59 9.27 14.16 -9.72
CA ALA A 59 8.46 12.95 -9.84
C ALA A 59 7.15 13.21 -10.59
N LEU A 60 6.48 14.33 -10.32
CA LEU A 60 5.26 14.73 -11.03
C LEU A 60 5.51 15.04 -12.50
N ASP A 61 6.57 15.79 -12.82
CA ASP A 61 6.99 16.07 -14.20
C ASP A 61 7.20 14.76 -14.96
N ARG A 62 7.89 13.80 -14.33
CA ARG A 62 8.09 12.47 -14.92
C ARG A 62 6.78 11.71 -15.14
N PHE A 63 5.78 11.87 -14.27
CA PHE A 63 4.48 11.22 -14.44
C PHE A 63 3.73 11.77 -15.65
N GLU A 64 3.85 13.07 -15.90
CA GLU A 64 3.26 13.74 -17.05
C GLU A 64 3.99 13.39 -18.36
N GLU A 65 5.32 13.37 -18.33
CA GLU A 65 6.16 13.07 -19.50
C GLU A 65 6.17 11.58 -19.87
N GLN A 66 6.07 10.68 -18.89
CA GLN A 66 6.20 9.22 -19.07
C GLN A 66 5.02 8.45 -18.45
N PRO A 67 3.78 8.62 -18.93
CA PRO A 67 2.61 7.96 -18.36
C PRO A 67 2.65 6.42 -18.46
N VAL A 68 3.52 5.86 -19.32
CA VAL A 68 3.74 4.41 -19.48
C VAL A 68 4.08 3.71 -18.16
N ILE A 69 4.71 4.41 -17.20
CA ILE A 69 5.04 3.85 -15.88
C ILE A 69 3.81 3.31 -15.13
N PHE A 70 2.63 3.90 -15.35
CA PHE A 70 1.39 3.45 -14.72
C PHE A 70 0.86 2.18 -15.38
N GLU A 71 1.06 2.03 -16.69
CA GLU A 71 0.71 0.82 -17.42
C GLU A 71 1.64 -0.34 -17.06
N GLU A 72 2.95 -0.07 -16.94
CA GLU A 72 3.94 -1.02 -16.41
C GLU A 72 3.54 -1.51 -15.03
N LEU A 73 3.23 -0.60 -14.10
CA LEU A 73 2.79 -0.96 -12.75
C LEU A 73 1.54 -1.82 -12.78
N ARG A 74 0.52 -1.45 -13.56
CA ARG A 74 -0.71 -2.25 -13.69
C ARG A 74 -0.45 -3.64 -14.27
N CYS A 75 0.47 -3.77 -15.22
CA CYS A 75 0.86 -5.06 -15.77
C CYS A 75 1.46 -5.96 -14.67
N ILE A 76 2.42 -5.43 -13.90
CA ILE A 76 3.02 -6.13 -12.77
C ILE A 76 1.96 -6.46 -11.70
N SER A 77 1.09 -5.52 -11.35
CA SER A 77 0.05 -5.75 -10.35
C SER A 77 -0.89 -6.88 -10.73
N LYS A 78 -1.25 -7.01 -12.03
CA LYS A 78 -2.06 -8.12 -12.54
C LYS A 78 -1.31 -9.46 -12.51
N LYS A 79 -0.02 -9.47 -12.88
CA LYS A 79 0.79 -10.69 -12.81
C LYS A 79 0.92 -11.18 -11.36
N LEU A 80 1.22 -10.26 -10.45
CA LEU A 80 1.26 -10.53 -9.01
C LEU A 80 -0.09 -11.06 -8.54
N ASP A 81 -1.19 -10.41 -8.90
CA ASP A 81 -2.55 -10.85 -8.57
C ASP A 81 -2.81 -12.31 -8.97
N ALA A 82 -2.59 -12.64 -10.25
CA ALA A 82 -2.81 -13.97 -10.77
C ALA A 82 -1.94 -15.03 -10.08
N LYS A 83 -0.71 -14.68 -9.66
CA LYS A 83 0.17 -15.58 -8.94
C LYS A 83 -0.28 -15.77 -7.48
N MET A 84 -0.62 -14.70 -6.78
CA MET A 84 -0.99 -14.75 -5.36
C MET A 84 -2.34 -15.47 -5.12
N HIS A 85 -3.23 -15.51 -6.11
CA HIS A 85 -4.43 -16.36 -6.05
C HIS A 85 -4.13 -17.87 -5.98
N GLN A 86 -2.91 -18.30 -6.31
CA GLN A 86 -2.51 -19.72 -6.32
C GLN A 86 -2.07 -20.24 -4.95
N PHE A 87 -1.98 -19.38 -3.92
CA PHE A 87 -1.55 -19.80 -2.58
C PHE A 87 -2.48 -20.85 -1.97
N SER A 88 -1.91 -21.86 -1.30
CA SER A 88 -2.73 -22.89 -0.66
C SER A 88 -3.31 -22.39 0.66
N MET A 89 -2.53 -21.62 1.43
CA MET A 89 -2.87 -21.23 2.81
C MET A 89 -3.48 -19.82 2.94
N PHE A 90 -3.44 -19.00 1.88
CA PHE A 90 -3.90 -17.61 1.92
C PHE A 90 -5.08 -17.32 1.00
N GLU A 91 -5.97 -16.45 1.47
CA GLU A 91 -6.99 -15.78 0.67
C GLU A 91 -6.51 -14.36 0.33
N LEU A 92 -6.55 -14.01 -0.96
CA LEU A 92 -6.15 -12.69 -1.43
C LEU A 92 -7.32 -11.71 -1.36
N ALA A 93 -7.08 -10.50 -0.85
CA ALA A 93 -7.97 -9.38 -1.02
C ALA A 93 -7.27 -8.20 -1.70
N GLY A 94 -7.94 -7.61 -2.68
CA GLY A 94 -7.46 -6.45 -3.43
C GLY A 94 -8.02 -6.45 -4.85
N ASP A 95 -8.03 -5.28 -5.48
CA ASP A 95 -8.32 -5.19 -6.91
C ASP A 95 -7.12 -5.68 -7.74
N PRO A 96 -7.32 -6.40 -8.87
CA PRO A 96 -6.22 -6.88 -9.70
C PRO A 96 -5.26 -5.78 -10.18
N LEU A 97 -5.78 -4.56 -10.39
CA LEU A 97 -5.00 -3.39 -10.79
C LEU A 97 -4.32 -2.69 -9.60
N SER A 98 -4.71 -3.00 -8.37
CA SER A 98 -4.12 -2.39 -7.17
C SER A 98 -2.69 -2.90 -6.97
N PRO A 99 -1.70 -2.00 -6.77
CA PRO A 99 -0.35 -2.40 -6.44
C PRO A 99 -0.22 -2.88 -4.99
N VAL A 100 -1.23 -2.66 -4.15
CA VAL A 100 -1.30 -3.11 -2.76
C VAL A 100 -2.34 -4.22 -2.63
N LYS A 101 -1.93 -5.33 -2.00
CA LYS A 101 -2.74 -6.52 -1.81
C LYS A 101 -2.59 -7.03 -0.37
N HIS A 102 -3.65 -7.67 0.13
CA HIS A 102 -3.67 -8.26 1.47
C HIS A 102 -3.84 -9.77 1.37
N LEU A 103 -2.99 -10.51 2.09
CA LEU A 103 -3.08 -11.96 2.23
C LEU A 103 -3.63 -12.28 3.62
N TYR A 104 -4.81 -12.88 3.66
CA TYR A 104 -5.45 -13.38 4.88
C TYR A 104 -5.24 -14.89 4.98
N LEU A 105 -5.18 -15.44 6.19
CA LEU A 105 -5.23 -16.90 6.37
C LEU A 105 -6.60 -17.42 5.90
N LYS A 106 -6.60 -18.50 5.11
CA LYS A 106 -7.85 -19.14 4.67
C LYS A 106 -8.64 -19.70 5.84
N GLU A 107 -7.94 -20.38 6.74
CA GLU A 107 -8.53 -20.81 8.01
C GLU A 107 -8.71 -19.59 8.92
N GLN A 108 -9.87 -19.54 9.58
CA GLN A 108 -10.21 -18.45 10.49
C GLN A 108 -9.88 -18.88 11.91
N PHE A 109 -9.05 -18.08 12.58
CA PHE A 109 -8.75 -18.27 14.00
C PHE A 109 -9.26 -17.07 14.81
N ASP A 110 -9.12 -17.14 16.13
CA ASP A 110 -9.25 -15.94 16.95
C ASP A 110 -8.15 -14.92 16.59
N ARG A 111 -8.41 -13.64 16.83
CA ARG A 111 -7.54 -12.54 16.39
C ARG A 111 -6.11 -12.66 16.94
N ASP A 112 -5.96 -13.06 18.19
CA ASP A 112 -4.66 -13.15 18.86
C ASP A 112 -3.83 -14.28 18.25
N THR A 113 -4.48 -15.41 17.98
CA THR A 113 -3.86 -16.54 17.26
C THR A 113 -3.51 -16.16 15.82
N GLU A 114 -4.40 -15.51 15.06
CA GLU A 114 -4.09 -15.06 13.69
C GLU A 114 -2.90 -14.10 13.66
N MET A 115 -2.87 -13.13 14.57
CA MET A 115 -1.78 -12.16 14.69
C MET A 115 -0.45 -12.85 15.02
N SER A 116 -0.46 -13.82 15.94
CA SER A 116 0.72 -14.60 16.30
C SER A 116 1.23 -15.42 15.10
N LEU A 117 0.34 -16.13 14.40
CA LEU A 117 0.69 -16.93 13.23
C LEU A 117 1.25 -16.06 12.09
N ILE A 118 0.59 -14.94 11.77
CA ILE A 118 1.06 -14.02 10.74
C ILE A 118 2.41 -13.42 11.12
N SER A 119 2.61 -13.03 12.39
CA SER A 119 3.90 -12.52 12.86
C SER A 119 5.02 -13.56 12.73
N GLN A 120 4.74 -14.83 13.06
CA GLN A 120 5.69 -15.93 12.86
C GLN A 120 6.02 -16.16 11.38
N ILE A 121 5.01 -16.15 10.50
CA ILE A 121 5.20 -16.28 9.05
C ILE A 121 6.05 -15.12 8.52
N VAL A 122 5.75 -13.88 8.92
CA VAL A 122 6.51 -12.68 8.51
C VAL A 122 7.97 -12.78 8.99
N GLY A 123 8.20 -13.17 10.24
CA GLY A 123 9.54 -13.38 10.79
C GLY A 123 10.33 -14.42 9.99
N ALA A 124 9.73 -15.57 9.73
CA ALA A 124 10.34 -16.62 8.91
C ALA A 124 10.56 -16.20 7.45
N CYS A 125 9.71 -15.35 6.87
CA CYS A 125 9.95 -14.77 5.54
C CYS A 125 11.21 -13.89 5.53
N VAL A 126 11.39 -13.04 6.55
CA VAL A 126 12.57 -12.18 6.68
C VAL A 126 13.85 -13.00 6.77
N GLU A 127 13.84 -14.11 7.53
CA GLU A 127 14.97 -15.06 7.60
C GLU A 127 15.31 -15.70 6.24
N ASN A 128 14.34 -15.80 5.34
CA ASN A 128 14.50 -16.32 3.98
C ASN A 128 14.72 -15.19 2.94
N ASN A 129 15.18 -14.01 3.36
CA ASN A 129 15.44 -12.83 2.51
C ASN A 129 14.18 -12.24 1.84
N LEU A 130 12.99 -12.48 2.39
CA LEU A 130 11.74 -11.88 1.92
C LEU A 130 11.19 -10.91 2.97
N ALA A 131 11.34 -9.61 2.69
CA ALA A 131 10.77 -8.56 3.54
C ALA A 131 9.29 -8.34 3.22
N VAL A 132 8.42 -8.75 4.13
CA VAL A 132 6.97 -8.51 4.11
C VAL A 132 6.53 -7.91 5.44
N VAL A 133 5.37 -7.25 5.47
CA VAL A 133 4.88 -6.57 6.68
C VAL A 133 3.46 -7.00 7.03
N ASN A 134 3.17 -7.09 8.32
CA ASN A 134 1.80 -7.25 8.82
C ASN A 134 1.01 -5.95 8.62
N ALA A 135 -0.29 -6.08 8.34
CA ALA A 135 -1.23 -4.98 8.43
C ALA A 135 -1.67 -4.83 9.89
N GLU A 136 -1.14 -3.79 10.54
CA GLU A 136 -1.48 -3.43 11.92
C GLU A 136 -2.64 -2.45 12.00
N TYR A 137 -3.49 -2.63 13.01
CA TYR A 137 -4.73 -1.87 13.20
C TYR A 137 -4.88 -1.45 14.67
N LEU A 138 -5.50 -0.29 14.91
CA LEU A 138 -5.80 0.17 16.28
C LEU A 138 -7.12 -0.44 16.75
N VAL A 139 -7.05 -1.68 17.26
CA VAL A 139 -8.21 -2.50 17.61
C VAL A 139 -9.24 -1.76 18.48
N ASP A 140 -8.79 -1.08 19.53
CA ASP A 140 -9.68 -0.36 20.45
C ASP A 140 -10.44 0.81 19.81
N ARG A 141 -9.89 1.40 18.75
CA ARG A 141 -10.49 2.54 18.05
C ARG A 141 -11.32 2.14 16.83
N GLU A 142 -11.03 0.98 16.25
CA GLU A 142 -11.65 0.50 15.01
C GLU A 142 -12.75 -0.53 15.26
N PHE A 143 -12.99 -0.92 16.51
CA PHE A 143 -14.09 -1.81 16.89
C PHE A 143 -15.47 -1.18 16.57
N PRO A 144 -16.45 -1.94 16.02
CA PRO A 144 -16.43 -3.38 15.71
C PRO A 144 -15.96 -3.71 14.28
N LYS A 145 -15.52 -2.74 13.47
CA LYS A 145 -15.19 -2.91 12.04
C LYS A 145 -13.70 -3.18 11.77
N CYS A 146 -12.92 -3.50 12.80
CA CYS A 146 -11.49 -3.72 12.66
C CYS A 146 -11.22 -4.93 11.75
N PRO A 147 -10.47 -4.76 10.65
CA PRO A 147 -10.15 -5.86 9.75
C PRO A 147 -9.43 -7.02 10.46
N ARG A 148 -9.48 -8.21 9.84
CA ARG A 148 -8.65 -9.36 10.23
C ARG A 148 -7.17 -9.04 9.99
N SER A 149 -6.29 -9.74 10.69
CA SER A 149 -4.85 -9.63 10.46
C SER A 149 -4.51 -10.17 9.06
N SER A 150 -3.57 -9.52 8.37
CA SER A 150 -3.16 -9.90 7.02
C SER A 150 -1.73 -9.48 6.74
N ILE A 151 -1.07 -10.18 5.83
CA ILE A 151 0.22 -9.75 5.29
C ILE A 151 -0.04 -8.77 4.15
N ARG A 152 0.53 -7.56 4.24
CA ARG A 152 0.42 -6.55 3.19
C ARG A 152 1.55 -6.72 2.19
N ILE A 153 1.19 -7.01 0.94
CA ILE A 153 2.11 -7.13 -0.19
C ILE A 153 1.98 -5.89 -1.07
N THR A 154 3.09 -5.25 -1.38
CA THR A 154 3.15 -4.09 -2.28
C THR A 154 4.03 -4.40 -3.48
N SER A 155 3.57 -3.99 -4.66
CA SER A 155 4.32 -4.10 -5.91
C SER A 155 4.79 -2.74 -6.40
N ASN A 156 5.94 -2.73 -7.05
CA ASN A 156 6.43 -1.61 -7.83
C ASN A 156 6.66 -2.06 -9.28
N ARG A 157 6.79 -1.11 -10.21
CA ARG A 157 6.89 -1.40 -11.65
C ARG A 157 8.18 -2.14 -12.06
N LEU A 158 9.18 -2.22 -11.18
CA LEU A 158 10.48 -2.84 -11.46
C LEU A 158 10.56 -4.30 -11.03
N LEU A 159 9.51 -4.86 -10.39
CA LEU A 159 9.49 -6.28 -10.05
C LEU A 159 9.53 -7.14 -11.32
N THR A 160 10.41 -8.12 -11.31
CA THR A 160 10.57 -9.10 -12.38
C THR A 160 9.68 -10.32 -12.14
N ASP A 161 9.53 -11.15 -13.17
CA ASP A 161 8.79 -12.42 -13.03
C ASP A 161 9.50 -13.38 -12.06
N ASP A 162 10.84 -13.34 -12.00
CA ASP A 162 11.65 -14.10 -11.04
C ASP A 162 11.41 -13.63 -9.60
N ASP A 163 11.29 -12.32 -9.37
CA ASP A 163 10.95 -11.77 -8.05
C ASP A 163 9.58 -12.26 -7.59
N ILE A 164 8.58 -12.22 -8.49
CA ILE A 164 7.22 -12.69 -8.19
C ILE A 164 7.22 -14.18 -7.85
N GLU A 165 7.98 -14.98 -8.59
CA GLU A 165 8.12 -16.42 -8.35
C GLU A 165 8.85 -16.71 -7.02
N PHE A 166 9.90 -15.95 -6.71
CA PHE A 166 10.62 -16.04 -5.44
C PHE A 166 9.72 -15.72 -4.24
N VAL A 167 8.94 -14.63 -4.32
CA VAL A 167 7.98 -14.23 -3.29
C VAL A 167 6.95 -15.34 -3.06
N PHE A 168 6.37 -15.87 -4.14
CA PHE A 168 5.37 -16.93 -4.07
C PHE A 168 5.94 -18.20 -3.41
N ASN A 169 7.07 -18.71 -3.90
CA ASN A 169 7.64 -19.97 -3.40
C ASN A 169 8.08 -19.86 -1.94
N THR A 170 8.64 -18.71 -1.55
CA THR A 170 9.09 -18.46 -0.18
C THR A 170 7.90 -18.38 0.77
N LEU A 171 6.87 -17.58 0.48
CA LEU A 171 5.68 -17.46 1.30
C LEU A 171 4.90 -18.77 1.41
N GLU A 172 4.75 -19.50 0.30
CA GLU A 172 4.05 -20.79 0.28
C GLU A 172 4.81 -21.85 1.11
N SER A 173 6.14 -21.90 1.00
CA SER A 173 6.98 -22.80 1.79
C SER A 173 6.95 -22.47 3.29
N VAL A 174 7.08 -21.19 3.64
CA VAL A 174 7.08 -20.74 5.04
C VAL A 174 5.71 -20.94 5.67
N SER A 175 4.64 -20.52 5.00
CA SER A 175 3.28 -20.68 5.53
C SER A 175 2.91 -22.14 5.77
N LYS A 176 3.30 -23.06 4.87
CA LYS A 176 3.11 -24.50 5.07
C LYS A 176 3.83 -25.03 6.30
N LYS A 177 5.04 -24.56 6.61
CA LYS A 177 5.81 -25.01 7.78
C LYS A 177 5.25 -24.49 9.10
N VAL A 178 4.67 -23.28 9.09
CA VAL A 178 4.11 -22.66 10.30
C VAL A 178 2.70 -23.19 10.59
N LEU A 179 1.94 -23.53 9.55
CA LEU A 179 0.55 -23.99 9.65
C LEU A 179 0.38 -25.51 9.60
N SER A 180 1.47 -26.29 9.45
CA SER A 180 1.48 -27.76 9.55
C SER A 180 1.67 -28.23 10.98
#